data_AF-A0A3D3W844-F1
#
_entry.id   AF-A0A3D3W844-F1
#
_cell.length_a   1.000
_cell.length_b   1.000
_cell.length_c   1.000
_cell.angle_alpha   90.00
_cell.angle_beta   90.00
_cell.angle_gamma   90.00
#
_symmetry.space_group_name_H-M   'P 1'
#
loop_
_entity.id
_entity.type
_entity.pdbx_description
1 polymer ?
#
loop_
_entity_poly.entity_id
_entity_poly.type
_entity_poly.pdbx_seq_one_letter_code
_entity_poly.pdbx_strand_id
1 'polypeptide(L)'
;MQTMWMLLLLTVLSMLPQQAAGQTPELLKLQARTRSRVAADSTFWHSTNQTIEWQPGETCVVVCDMWDNHWCRPSAERVAELAPQMNEVLQAARARGLLIIHCPSDTLDFYKDTPQRRLA
;
A
#
# COMPACT_ATOMS: atom_id res chain seq x y z
N MET A 1 30.85 -49.03 1.55
CA MET A 1 31.29 -47.78 0.89
C MET A 1 30.21 -47.15 0.02
N GLN A 2 29.44 -47.88 -0.79
CA GLN A 2 28.39 -47.30 -1.65
C GLN A 2 27.28 -46.51 -0.92
N THR A 3 26.92 -46.91 0.30
CA THR A 3 25.89 -46.22 1.12
C THR A 3 26.31 -44.85 1.63
N MET A 4 27.61 -44.61 1.82
CA MET A 4 28.16 -43.32 2.28
C MET A 4 28.06 -42.24 1.19
N TRP A 5 28.27 -42.62 -0.07
CA TRP A 5 28.17 -41.72 -1.21
C TRP A 5 26.71 -41.38 -1.54
N MET A 6 25.80 -42.33 -1.32
CA MET A 6 24.35 -42.13 -1.51
C MET A 6 23.76 -41.14 -0.49
N LEU A 7 24.24 -41.17 0.77
CA LEU A 7 23.84 -40.21 1.81
C LEU A 7 24.39 -38.80 1.56
N LEU A 8 25.64 -38.69 1.09
CA LEU A 8 26.26 -37.41 0.70
C LEU A 8 25.54 -36.75 -0.49
N LEU A 9 25.15 -37.54 -1.50
CA LEU A 9 24.36 -37.06 -2.65
C LEU A 9 22.96 -36.57 -2.25
N LEU A 10 22.31 -37.22 -1.28
CA LEU A 10 21.00 -36.79 -0.75
C LEU A 10 21.09 -35.46 0.04
N THR A 11 22.17 -35.23 0.78
CA THR A 11 22.36 -33.97 1.53
C THR A 11 22.67 -32.76 0.65
N VAL A 12 23.40 -32.94 -0.46
CA VAL A 12 23.71 -31.86 -1.39
C VAL A 12 22.46 -31.43 -2.17
N LEU A 13 21.54 -32.36 -2.46
CA LEU A 13 20.29 -32.05 -3.16
C LEU A 13 19.33 -31.17 -2.33
N SER A 14 19.39 -31.26 -1.00
CA SER A 14 18.62 -30.38 -0.09
C SER A 14 19.19 -28.97 0.09
N MET A 15 20.37 -28.68 -0.47
CA MET A 15 21.00 -27.35 -0.44
C MET A 15 20.78 -26.55 -1.74
N LEU A 16 19.99 -27.06 -2.68
CA LEU A 16 19.54 -26.25 -3.81
C LEU A 16 18.69 -25.09 -3.26
N PRO A 17 19.00 -23.83 -3.60
CA PRO A 17 18.14 -22.72 -3.23
C PRO A 17 16.77 -22.99 -3.82
N GLN A 18 15.80 -23.19 -2.94
CA GLN A 18 14.40 -23.30 -3.33
C GLN A 18 14.02 -21.93 -3.88
N GLN A 19 14.04 -21.81 -5.21
CA GLN A 19 13.42 -20.66 -5.87
C GLN A 19 11.96 -20.70 -5.44
N ALA A 20 11.58 -19.78 -4.56
CA ALA A 20 10.18 -19.49 -4.33
C ALA A 20 9.61 -19.23 -5.72
N ALA A 21 8.70 -20.10 -6.17
CA ALA A 21 7.93 -19.84 -7.38
C ALA A 21 7.38 -18.42 -7.20
N GLY A 22 7.80 -17.50 -8.05
CA GLY A 22 7.37 -16.11 -7.97
C GLY A 22 5.85 -16.12 -8.04
N GLN A 23 5.19 -15.93 -6.90
CA GLN A 23 3.75 -15.74 -6.89
C GLN A 23 3.53 -14.45 -7.68
N THR A 24 2.86 -14.57 -8.83
CA THR A 24 2.40 -13.38 -9.55
C THR A 24 1.62 -12.53 -8.54
N PRO A 25 2.03 -11.27 -8.29
CA PRO A 25 1.37 -10.45 -7.29
C PRO A 25 -0.12 -10.39 -7.62
N GLU A 26 -0.97 -10.73 -6.64
CA GLU A 26 -2.41 -10.60 -6.82
C GLU A 26 -2.74 -9.13 -7.09
N LEU A 27 -3.41 -8.85 -8.22
CA LEU A 27 -3.77 -7.49 -8.58
C LEU A 27 -4.75 -6.92 -7.55
N LEU A 28 -4.51 -5.67 -7.16
CA LEU A 28 -5.41 -4.93 -6.30
C LEU A 28 -6.66 -4.55 -7.11
N LYS A 29 -7.80 -5.16 -6.81
CA LYS A 29 -9.09 -4.82 -7.41
C LYS A 29 -9.80 -3.77 -6.58
N LEU A 30 -9.97 -2.58 -7.14
CA LEU A 30 -10.64 -1.46 -6.48
C LEU A 30 -11.93 -1.10 -7.20
N GLN A 31 -12.94 -0.72 -6.44
CA GLN A 31 -14.16 -0.14 -7.00
C GLN A 31 -14.00 1.38 -7.08
N ALA A 32 -13.85 1.86 -8.31
CA ALA A 32 -13.68 3.28 -8.59
C ALA A 32 -14.98 3.88 -9.12
N ARG A 33 -15.23 5.14 -8.75
CA ARG A 33 -16.30 5.96 -9.31
C ARG A 33 -15.70 7.04 -10.18
N THR A 34 -16.17 7.16 -11.41
CA THR A 34 -15.76 8.19 -12.36
C THR A 34 -16.95 9.09 -12.68
N ARG A 35 -16.69 10.38 -12.94
CA ARG A 35 -17.69 11.32 -13.43
C ARG A 35 -17.29 11.86 -14.79
N SER A 36 -18.22 11.86 -15.72
CA SER A 36 -18.07 12.47 -17.05
C SER A 36 -19.29 13.34 -17.36
N ARG A 37 -19.12 14.35 -18.21
CA ARG A 37 -20.26 15.13 -18.69
C ARG A 37 -21.15 14.24 -19.56
N VAL A 38 -22.46 14.48 -19.49
CA VAL A 38 -23.44 13.72 -20.28
C VAL A 38 -23.27 13.98 -21.79
N ALA A 39 -22.91 15.21 -22.15
CA ALA A 39 -22.49 15.62 -23.49
C ALA A 39 -21.44 16.73 -23.37
N ALA A 40 -20.69 17.02 -24.44
CA ALA A 40 -19.55 17.94 -24.40
C ALA A 40 -19.93 19.36 -23.90
N ASP A 41 -21.12 19.84 -24.25
CA ASP A 41 -21.70 21.15 -23.89
C ASP A 41 -22.63 21.11 -22.68
N SER A 42 -22.79 19.94 -22.05
CA SER A 42 -23.73 19.77 -20.94
C SER A 42 -23.19 20.30 -19.61
N THR A 43 -24.07 20.92 -18.83
CA THR A 43 -23.84 21.22 -17.41
C THR A 43 -24.11 20.02 -16.51
N PHE A 44 -24.73 18.96 -17.04
CA PHE A 44 -25.05 17.74 -16.31
C PHE A 44 -23.90 16.72 -16.37
N TRP A 45 -23.73 16.00 -15.27
CA TRP A 45 -22.69 14.99 -15.09
C TRP A 45 -23.31 13.65 -14.76
N HIS A 46 -22.82 12.59 -15.42
CA HIS A 46 -23.15 11.22 -15.08
C HIS A 46 -22.03 10.61 -14.22
N SER A 47 -22.40 9.67 -13.34
CA SER A 47 -21.45 8.91 -12.51
C SER A 47 -21.51 7.44 -12.89
N THR A 48 -20.36 6.85 -13.17
CA THR A 48 -20.23 5.41 -13.42
C THR A 48 -19.32 4.78 -12.37
N ASN A 49 -19.62 3.54 -11.99
CA ASN A 49 -18.74 2.73 -11.18
C ASN A 49 -18.05 1.72 -12.08
N GLN A 50 -16.78 1.45 -11.83
CA GLN A 50 -15.98 0.48 -12.56
C GLN A 50 -14.98 -0.18 -11.61
N THR A 51 -14.67 -1.45 -11.86
CA THR A 51 -13.55 -2.11 -11.22
C THR A 51 -12.27 -1.75 -11.95
N ILE A 52 -11.28 -1.28 -11.20
CA ILE A 52 -9.91 -1.05 -11.69
C ILE A 52 -8.97 -2.05 -11.03
N GLU A 53 -7.93 -2.46 -11.77
CA GLU A 53 -6.93 -3.40 -11.29
C GLU A 53 -5.56 -2.73 -11.31
N TRP A 54 -4.87 -2.74 -10.17
CA TRP A 54 -3.54 -2.13 -10.00
C TRP A 54 -2.51 -3.15 -9.53
N GLN A 55 -1.27 -3.02 -10.02
CA GLN A 55 -0.15 -3.83 -9.53
C GLN A 55 0.34 -3.29 -8.18
N PRO A 56 0.32 -4.08 -7.09
CA PRO A 56 0.72 -3.58 -5.77
C PRO A 56 2.12 -2.98 -5.71
N GLY A 57 3.10 -3.63 -6.37
CA GLY A 57 4.49 -3.17 -6.39
C GLY A 57 4.73 -1.87 -7.19
N GLU A 58 3.77 -1.46 -8.01
CA GLU A 58 3.80 -0.20 -8.78
C GLU A 58 2.81 0.83 -8.21
N THR A 59 2.19 0.54 -7.06
CA THR A 59 1.15 1.36 -6.45
C THR A 59 1.58 1.85 -5.07
N CYS A 60 1.25 3.11 -4.76
CA CYS A 60 1.43 3.67 -3.43
C CYS A 60 0.14 4.31 -2.90
N VAL A 61 0.04 4.40 -1.57
CA VAL A 61 -0.96 5.21 -0.88
C VAL A 61 -0.26 6.44 -0.35
N VAL A 62 -0.73 7.62 -0.76
CA VAL A 62 -0.24 8.91 -0.25
C VAL A 62 -1.22 9.43 0.78
N VAL A 63 -0.75 9.58 2.01
CA VAL A 63 -1.53 10.10 3.14
C VAL A 63 -1.24 11.59 3.27
N CYS A 64 -2.18 12.40 2.81
CA CYS A 64 -2.15 13.85 2.92
C CYS A 64 -3.05 14.33 4.06
N ASP A 65 -2.66 15.40 4.72
CA ASP A 65 -3.45 16.12 5.73
C ASP A 65 -4.05 15.23 6.84
N MET A 66 -3.33 14.19 7.25
CA MET A 66 -3.66 13.36 8.41
C MET A 66 -2.78 13.78 9.59
N TRP A 67 -3.28 14.73 10.37
CA TRP A 67 -2.55 15.31 11.50
C TRP A 67 -3.02 14.66 12.81
N ASP A 68 -2.13 14.59 13.79
CA ASP A 68 -2.49 14.21 15.16
C ASP A 68 -3.34 15.29 15.86
N ASN A 69 -3.19 16.55 15.45
CA ASN A 69 -4.00 17.67 15.91
C ASN A 69 -4.17 18.77 14.84
N HIS A 70 -5.12 19.68 15.04
CA HIS A 70 -5.38 20.79 14.13
C HIS A 70 -5.83 22.04 14.89
N TRP A 71 -5.33 23.21 14.47
CA TRP A 71 -5.70 24.54 15.01
C TRP A 71 -7.21 24.78 15.11
N CYS A 72 -7.97 24.31 14.11
CA CYS A 72 -9.43 24.25 14.14
C CYS A 72 -9.92 22.95 14.80
N ARG A 73 -10.52 23.06 15.99
CA ARG A 73 -11.06 21.94 16.78
C ARG A 73 -12.04 21.04 16.00
N PRO A 74 -13.06 21.56 15.30
CA PRO A 74 -13.93 20.72 14.47
C PRO A 74 -13.21 19.93 13.38
N SER A 75 -12.04 20.38 12.93
CA SER A 75 -11.24 19.62 11.97
C SER A 75 -10.42 18.54 12.67
N ALA A 76 -9.87 18.83 13.85
CA ALA A 76 -9.22 17.82 14.69
C ALA A 76 -10.18 16.68 15.05
N GLU A 77 -11.41 16.99 15.46
CA GLU A 77 -12.45 16.01 15.81
C GLU A 77 -12.78 15.09 14.61
N ARG A 78 -13.00 15.64 13.41
CA ARG A 78 -13.27 14.85 12.19
C ARG A 78 -12.10 13.96 11.79
N VAL A 79 -10.87 14.44 11.96
CA VAL A 79 -9.66 13.65 11.67
C VAL A 79 -9.51 12.52 12.69
N ALA A 80 -9.75 12.79 13.98
CA ALA A 80 -9.72 11.78 15.03
C ALA A 80 -10.73 10.65 14.80
N GLU A 81 -11.91 10.97 14.26
CA GLU A 81 -12.92 9.97 13.87
C GLU A 81 -12.49 9.13 12.65
N LEU A 82 -11.74 9.72 11.71
CA LEU A 82 -11.28 9.05 10.48
C LEU A 82 -10.03 8.19 10.69
N ALA A 83 -9.18 8.57 11.64
CA ALA A 83 -7.86 7.97 11.85
C ALA A 83 -7.89 6.43 12.08
N PRO A 84 -8.83 5.85 12.85
CA PRO A 84 -8.90 4.41 13.04
C PRO A 84 -9.14 3.64 11.74
N GLN A 85 -10.16 4.03 10.95
CA GLN A 85 -10.48 3.37 9.68
C GLN A 85 -9.37 3.60 8.64
N MET A 86 -8.76 4.79 8.63
CA MET A 86 -7.60 5.06 7.78
C MET A 86 -6.46 4.08 8.14
N ASN A 87 -6.17 3.88 9.43
CA ASN A 87 -5.13 2.95 9.84
C ASN A 87 -5.44 1.51 9.37
N GLU A 88 -6.68 1.04 9.46
CA GLU A 88 -7.08 -0.27 8.90
C GLU A 88 -6.79 -0.38 7.39
N VAL A 89 -7.13 0.66 6.62
CA VAL A 89 -6.82 0.72 5.18
C VAL A 89 -5.32 0.67 4.93
N LEU A 90 -4.53 1.44 5.66
CA LEU A 90 -3.07 1.48 5.50
C LEU A 90 -2.41 0.16 5.89
N GLN A 91 -2.88 -0.52 6.93
CA GLN A 91 -2.41 -1.86 7.29
C GLN A 91 -2.74 -2.88 6.19
N ALA A 92 -3.96 -2.85 5.67
CA ALA A 92 -4.39 -3.72 4.58
C ALA A 92 -3.62 -3.47 3.27
N ALA A 93 -3.25 -2.21 2.99
CA ALA A 93 -2.42 -1.83 1.86
C ALA A 93 -0.97 -2.32 2.04
N ARG A 94 -0.37 -2.10 3.22
CA ARG A 94 0.99 -2.61 3.53
C ARG A 94 1.08 -4.13 3.42
N ALA A 95 0.07 -4.85 3.92
CA ALA A 95 0.02 -6.31 3.84
C ALA A 95 0.00 -6.83 2.40
N ARG A 96 -0.47 -6.01 1.44
CA ARG A 96 -0.48 -6.30 0.00
C ARG A 96 0.78 -5.82 -0.72
N GLY A 97 1.74 -5.23 -0.01
CA GLY A 97 3.00 -4.75 -0.58
C GLY A 97 2.96 -3.35 -1.17
N LEU A 98 1.91 -2.56 -0.90
CA LEU A 98 1.87 -1.16 -1.33
C LEU A 98 2.84 -0.32 -0.49
N LEU A 99 3.50 0.64 -1.15
CA LEU A 99 4.24 1.69 -0.48
C LEU A 99 3.28 2.69 0.17
N ILE A 100 3.52 3.06 1.43
CA ILE A 100 2.75 4.10 2.12
C ILE A 100 3.64 5.32 2.31
N ILE A 101 3.21 6.45 1.76
CA ILE A 101 3.91 7.73 1.86
C ILE A 101 3.09 8.65 2.77
N HIS A 102 3.69 9.07 3.88
CA HIS A 102 3.10 10.09 4.75
C HIS A 102 3.65 11.45 4.34
N CYS A 103 2.75 12.39 4.03
CA CYS A 103 3.10 13.72 3.52
C CYS A 103 2.67 14.83 4.50
N PRO A 104 3.22 14.88 5.73
CA PRO A 104 2.94 15.99 6.63
C PRO A 104 3.64 17.26 6.11
N SER A 105 2.98 18.42 6.21
CA SER A 105 3.56 19.70 5.78
C SER A 105 4.40 20.38 6.87
N ASP A 106 4.28 19.94 8.12
CA ASP A 106 5.08 20.38 9.27
C ASP A 106 5.43 19.15 10.16
N THR A 107 6.13 19.32 11.28
CA THR A 107 6.48 18.27 12.27
C THR A 107 7.45 17.20 11.77
N LEU A 108 8.07 17.40 10.59
CA LEU A 108 9.02 16.45 10.00
C LEU A 108 10.24 16.15 10.91
N ASP A 109 10.63 17.10 11.75
CA ASP A 109 11.71 16.93 12.72
C ASP A 109 11.45 15.80 13.72
N PHE A 110 10.19 15.51 14.04
CA PHE A 110 9.81 14.37 14.87
C PHE A 110 10.24 13.04 14.22
N TYR A 111 10.20 12.97 12.90
CA TYR A 111 10.49 11.75 12.13
C TYR A 111 11.94 11.64 11.65
N LYS A 112 12.81 12.62 11.92
CA LYS A 112 14.15 12.75 11.31
C LYS A 112 15.03 11.50 11.47
N ASP A 113 14.91 10.80 12.60
CA ASP A 113 15.72 9.62 12.93
C ASP A 113 14.98 8.29 12.68
N THR A 114 13.81 8.34 12.07
CA THR A 114 13.07 7.12 11.70
C THR A 114 13.69 6.47 10.46
N PRO A 115 13.74 5.12 10.37
CA PRO A 115 14.22 4.44 9.18
C PRO A 115 13.53 4.88 7.89
N GLN A 116 12.22 5.16 7.97
CA GLN A 116 11.39 5.57 6.85
C GLN A 116 11.83 6.94 6.29
N ARG A 117 12.21 7.89 7.16
CA ARG A 117 12.68 9.21 6.73
C ARG A 117 14.09 9.17 6.14
N ARG A 118 14.95 8.24 6.57
CA ARG A 118 16.30 8.06 6.02
C ARG A 118 16.34 7.42 4.64
N LEU A 119 15.28 6.73 4.25
CA LEU A 119 15.15 6.08 2.94
C LEU A 119 14.74 7.07 1.82
N ALA A 120 14.21 8.24 2.19
CA ALA A 120 13.69 9.26 1.29
C ALA A 120 14.74 10.33 0.94
#